data_AF-A0A4S4DKC6-F1
#
_entry.id   AF-A0A4S4DKC6-F1
#
_cell.length_a   1.000
_cell.length_b   1.000
_cell.length_c   1.000
_cell.angle_alpha   90.00
_cell.angle_beta   90.00
_cell.angle_gamma   90.00
#
_symmetry.space_group_name_H-M   'P 1'
#
loop_
_entity.id
_entity.type
_entity.pdbx_description
1 polymer ?
#
loop_
_entity_poly.entity_id
_entity_poly.type
_entity_poly.pdbx_seq_one_letter_code
_entity_poly.pdbx_strand_id
1 'polypeptide(L)'
;MATESSSKRPTCPSCSKPSRLCLCIRIKTPSLNNSVGVTIFQHSLERNHPLNSTRIATLGLKNLNVTSVSDVNFEARFVIRSLELDSEMGSKSSYFDNVSDFELTQNGVFDKIDGSTSKRGSVDSEEGNSKPVEPDLSSEFDSVHKNKRIRLGIHHIGEVPRGVEGPLITFTIGKYGVISSFVHNLMPQTQSQNLNFDLLLASPAVLDALSKGFVVKKWQSKQLNGSIKIEEFEEFEIAVPPGSVLLFPSEKSVGIEAIDFKVRNLIVLDGTWSKAKRMYKENPWLKLLPLLKLDLDKMSLYSDVRRQPRVGCLSTIESIVYTLKAVGDESDGLDNLLDVFESMIGDQRRCKDERLSKTSLG
;
A
#
# COMPACT_ATOMS: atom_id res chain seq x y z
N MET A 1 46.28 -8.14 24.82
CA MET A 1 45.75 -7.35 23.70
C MET A 1 44.24 -7.51 23.71
N ALA A 2 43.53 -6.45 24.07
CA ALA A 2 42.07 -6.47 24.22
C ALA A 2 41.41 -6.57 22.83
N THR A 3 40.43 -7.45 22.74
CA THR A 3 39.56 -7.62 21.58
C THR A 3 38.64 -6.40 21.45
N GLU A 4 38.79 -5.64 20.37
CA GLU A 4 37.89 -4.53 20.05
C GLU A 4 36.47 -5.05 19.82
N SER A 5 35.56 -4.66 20.69
CA SER A 5 34.13 -4.84 20.49
C SER A 5 33.67 -3.92 19.37
N SER A 6 33.20 -4.49 18.25
CA SER A 6 32.64 -3.71 17.14
C SER A 6 31.38 -2.98 17.61
N SER A 7 31.50 -1.69 17.96
CA SER A 7 30.36 -0.88 18.36
C SER A 7 29.40 -0.73 17.17
N LYS A 8 28.13 -1.10 17.37
CA LYS A 8 27.08 -0.95 16.35
C LYS A 8 27.00 0.54 15.97
N ARG A 9 27.07 0.84 14.67
CA ARG A 9 27.03 2.22 14.15
C ARG A 9 25.72 2.90 14.60
N PRO A 10 25.76 4.14 15.14
CA PRO A 10 24.57 4.82 15.61
C PRO A 10 23.54 5.01 14.49
N THR A 11 22.27 4.80 14.83
CA THR A 11 21.12 4.94 13.93
C THR A 11 20.18 6.04 14.42
N CYS A 12 19.58 6.78 13.49
CA CYS A 12 18.56 7.79 13.79
C CYS A 12 17.28 7.10 14.33
N PRO A 13 16.71 7.57 15.45
CA PRO A 13 15.49 6.98 16.00
C PRO A 13 14.26 7.20 15.11
N SER A 14 14.24 8.27 14.31
CA SER A 14 13.12 8.64 13.45
C SER A 14 13.12 7.89 12.11
N CYS A 15 14.22 7.92 11.35
CA CYS A 15 14.29 7.25 10.04
C CYS A 15 14.95 5.87 10.05
N SER A 16 15.49 5.43 11.21
CA SER A 16 16.23 4.17 11.40
C SER A 16 17.49 4.01 10.53
N LYS A 17 17.91 5.05 9.79
CA LYS A 17 19.15 5.03 9.00
C LYS A 17 20.37 5.32 9.87
N PRO A 18 21.56 4.80 9.51
CA PRO A 18 22.81 5.22 10.14
C PRO A 18 22.96 6.74 10.08
N SER A 19 23.55 7.37 11.11
CA SER A 19 23.58 8.84 11.22
C SER A 19 24.11 9.56 9.97
N ARG A 20 25.11 8.98 9.27
CA ARG A 20 25.67 9.54 8.02
C ARG A 20 24.70 9.52 6.83
N LEU A 21 23.70 8.66 6.87
CA LEU A 21 22.69 8.45 5.82
C LEU A 21 21.29 8.85 6.32
N CYS A 22 21.22 9.69 7.35
CA CYS A 22 19.95 10.11 7.94
C CYS A 22 19.09 10.83 6.90
N LEU A 23 17.82 10.46 6.80
CA LEU A 23 16.87 11.11 5.90
C LEU A 23 16.28 12.38 6.52
N CYS A 24 16.12 12.41 7.84
CA CYS A 24 15.50 13.53 8.56
C CYS A 24 16.22 14.86 8.32
N ILE A 25 17.56 14.84 8.21
CA ILE A 25 18.35 16.06 7.95
C ILE A 25 18.18 16.60 6.51
N ARG A 26 17.63 15.78 5.60
CA ARG A 26 17.48 16.10 4.17
C ARG A 26 16.07 16.58 3.84
N ILE A 27 15.11 16.27 4.72
CA ILE A 27 13.73 16.75 4.63
C ILE A 27 13.71 18.18 5.18
N LYS A 28 13.55 19.14 4.27
CA LYS A 28 13.56 20.57 4.58
C LYS A 28 12.31 21.00 5.33
N THR A 29 11.17 20.41 4.96
CA THR A 29 9.87 20.73 5.54
C THR A 29 9.23 19.43 6.02
N PRO A 30 9.51 18.99 7.27
CA PRO A 30 8.87 17.80 7.82
C PRO A 30 7.37 18.05 7.99
N SER A 31 6.56 17.00 7.80
CA SER A 31 5.11 17.04 7.98
C SER A 31 4.40 18.12 7.14
N LEU A 32 4.66 18.12 5.82
CA LEU A 32 3.93 18.92 4.84
C LEU A 32 2.42 18.75 5.02
N ASN A 33 1.69 19.86 5.04
CA ASN A 33 0.25 19.86 5.27
C ASN A 33 -0.53 19.51 3.98
N ASN A 34 -0.37 18.28 3.50
CA ASN A 34 -1.06 17.78 2.32
C ASN A 34 -2.58 17.73 2.55
N SER A 35 -3.31 18.39 1.67
CA SER A 35 -4.77 18.51 1.70
C SER A 35 -5.47 17.21 1.29
N VAL A 36 -4.83 16.46 0.39
CA VAL A 36 -5.24 15.12 -0.01
C VAL A 36 -4.57 14.11 0.91
N GLY A 37 -5.37 13.36 1.67
CA GLY A 37 -4.85 12.29 2.51
C GLY A 37 -4.18 11.20 1.67
N VAL A 38 -3.21 10.52 2.24
CA VAL A 38 -2.53 9.40 1.57
C VAL A 38 -2.63 8.16 2.46
N THR A 39 -3.09 7.05 1.91
CA THR A 39 -3.16 5.76 2.61
C THR A 39 -2.30 4.74 1.87
N ILE A 40 -1.19 4.33 2.48
CA ILE A 40 -0.27 3.36 1.90
C ILE A 40 -0.56 1.97 2.45
N PHE A 41 -0.91 1.05 1.57
CA PHE A 41 -0.94 -0.38 1.86
C PHE A 41 0.43 -0.97 1.57
N GLN A 42 1.24 -1.12 2.63
CA GLN A 42 2.61 -1.63 2.54
C GLN A 42 2.64 -3.13 2.75
N HIS A 43 3.21 -3.87 1.79
CA HIS A 43 3.43 -5.30 1.95
C HIS A 43 4.36 -5.57 3.14
N SER A 44 4.01 -6.51 4.02
CA SER A 44 4.71 -6.77 5.29
C SER A 44 6.20 -7.06 5.12
N LEU A 45 6.57 -7.80 4.06
CA LEU A 45 7.96 -8.08 3.68
C LEU A 45 8.77 -6.86 3.20
N GLU A 46 8.14 -5.73 2.89
CA GLU A 46 8.83 -4.52 2.38
C GLU A 46 9.18 -3.52 3.49
N ARG A 47 8.57 -3.65 4.68
CA ARG A 47 8.75 -2.72 5.81
C ARG A 47 10.22 -2.48 6.16
N ASN A 48 11.02 -3.55 6.12
CA ASN A 48 12.43 -3.51 6.47
C ASN A 48 13.36 -3.32 5.26
N HIS A 49 12.80 -3.13 4.07
CA HIS A 49 13.61 -2.99 2.86
C HIS A 49 14.52 -1.73 2.96
N PRO A 50 15.81 -1.83 2.56
CA PRO A 50 16.72 -0.69 2.62
C PRO A 50 16.29 0.52 1.79
N LEU A 51 15.57 0.31 0.69
CA LEU A 51 15.02 1.37 -0.18
C LEU A 51 13.53 1.66 0.08
N ASN A 52 13.05 1.40 1.30
CA ASN A 52 11.67 1.68 1.69
C ASN A 52 11.38 3.20 1.57
N SER A 53 10.80 3.60 0.44
CA SER A 53 10.46 5.00 0.12
C SER A 53 9.20 5.48 0.86
N THR A 54 8.38 4.57 1.38
CA THR A 54 7.31 4.87 2.33
C THR A 54 7.84 5.62 3.56
N ARG A 55 9.09 5.35 4.00
CA ARG A 55 9.71 6.12 5.08
C ARG A 55 9.85 7.61 4.76
N ILE A 56 10.12 7.97 3.50
CA ILE A 56 10.23 9.38 3.09
C ILE A 56 8.84 10.02 3.14
N ALA A 57 7.81 9.31 2.66
CA ALA A 57 6.43 9.76 2.77
C ALA A 57 6.04 10.01 4.24
N THR A 58 6.34 9.06 5.15
CA THR A 58 6.01 9.17 6.58
C THR A 58 6.70 10.33 7.28
N LEU A 59 7.92 10.68 6.89
CA LEU A 59 8.63 11.82 7.46
C LEU A 59 8.21 13.16 6.81
N GLY A 60 7.73 13.10 5.57
CA GLY A 60 7.47 14.27 4.74
C GLY A 60 6.03 14.76 4.73
N LEU A 61 5.05 13.88 4.90
CA LEU A 61 3.62 14.19 4.76
C LEU A 61 2.90 14.12 6.10
N LYS A 62 2.02 15.09 6.38
CA LYS A 62 1.24 15.15 7.62
C LYS A 62 0.00 14.25 7.57
N ASN A 63 -0.74 14.29 6.46
CA ASN A 63 -1.97 13.53 6.29
C ASN A 63 -1.66 12.22 5.55
N LEU A 64 -1.02 11.30 6.27
CA LEU A 64 -0.58 10.00 5.76
C LEU A 64 -0.91 8.90 6.78
N ASN A 65 -1.49 7.81 6.29
CA ASN A 65 -1.59 6.55 7.02
C ASN A 65 -0.84 5.43 6.30
N VAL A 66 -0.23 4.51 7.05
CA VAL A 66 0.46 3.34 6.51
C VAL A 66 -0.12 2.09 7.17
N THR A 67 -0.79 1.26 6.37
CA THR A 67 -1.36 -0.02 6.80
C THR A 67 -0.51 -1.15 6.25
N SER A 68 -0.03 -2.01 7.14
CA SER A 68 0.72 -3.20 6.74
C SER A 68 -0.23 -4.30 6.28
N VAL A 69 0.07 -4.93 5.15
CA VAL A 69 -0.72 -6.06 4.61
C VAL A 69 0.17 -7.22 4.24
N SER A 70 -0.34 -8.43 4.46
CA SER A 70 0.34 -9.68 4.21
C SER A 70 -0.47 -10.54 3.22
N ASP A 71 0.27 -11.42 2.56
CA ASP A 71 -0.29 -12.44 1.69
C ASP A 71 -1.29 -13.33 2.45
N VAL A 72 -2.39 -13.67 1.79
CA VAL A 72 -3.40 -14.61 2.29
C VAL A 72 -2.88 -16.03 2.11
N ASN A 73 -2.53 -16.66 3.23
CA ASN A 73 -1.95 -18.00 3.25
C ASN A 73 -2.97 -19.12 3.43
N PHE A 74 -4.18 -18.81 3.88
CA PHE A 74 -5.26 -19.80 4.03
C PHE A 74 -6.58 -19.19 3.58
N GLU A 75 -7.17 -18.36 4.43
CA GLU A 75 -8.44 -17.68 4.21
C GLU A 75 -8.37 -16.29 4.81
N ALA A 76 -9.07 -15.34 4.19
CA ALA A 76 -9.28 -14.02 4.75
C ALA A 76 -10.75 -13.60 4.62
N ARG A 77 -11.30 -13.06 5.71
CA ARG A 77 -12.68 -12.57 5.78
C ARG A 77 -12.66 -11.05 5.80
N PHE A 78 -13.57 -10.45 5.07
CA PHE A 78 -13.73 -9.02 4.95
C PHE A 78 -15.14 -8.61 5.35
N VAL A 79 -15.23 -7.49 6.06
CA VAL A 79 -16.50 -6.84 6.41
C VAL A 79 -16.40 -5.37 6.02
N ILE A 80 -17.37 -4.91 5.23
CA ILE A 80 -17.49 -3.52 4.79
C ILE A 80 -18.74 -2.93 5.43
N ARG A 81 -18.59 -1.78 6.07
CA ARG A 81 -19.67 -1.02 6.72
C ARG A 81 -19.72 0.39 6.16
N SER A 82 -20.88 1.03 6.24
CA SER A 82 -20.99 2.46 5.91
C SER A 82 -20.09 3.28 6.82
N LEU A 83 -19.50 4.35 6.28
CA LEU A 83 -18.86 5.36 7.12
C LEU A 83 -19.96 6.32 7.59
N GLU A 84 -20.34 6.24 8.86
CA GLU A 84 -21.26 7.21 9.46
C GLU A 84 -20.52 8.54 9.63
N LEU A 85 -20.85 9.51 8.81
CA LEU A 85 -20.47 10.91 9.02
C LEU A 85 -21.53 11.51 9.93
N ASP A 86 -21.26 11.60 11.22
CA ASP A 86 -22.17 12.16 12.22
C ASP A 86 -22.79 13.48 11.70
N SER A 87 -24.08 13.44 11.37
CA SER A 87 -24.86 14.61 10.97
C SER A 87 -25.53 15.22 12.21
N GLU A 88 -24.99 16.37 12.62
CA GLU A 88 -25.55 17.48 13.39
C GLU A 88 -25.46 17.53 14.93
N MET A 89 -25.00 18.73 15.33
CA MET A 89 -25.14 19.44 16.61
C MET A 89 -24.39 18.93 17.85
N GLY A 90 -23.25 19.59 18.08
CA GLY A 90 -22.90 20.05 19.42
C GLY A 90 -22.13 19.08 20.28
N SER A 91 -20.89 18.76 19.90
CA SER A 91 -19.74 18.71 20.81
C SER A 91 -18.48 18.47 20.00
N LYS A 92 -17.38 19.12 20.38
CA LYS A 92 -16.06 19.00 19.74
C LYS A 92 -15.66 17.52 19.64
N SER A 93 -15.68 16.97 18.42
CA SER A 93 -15.10 15.66 18.15
C SER A 93 -13.83 15.85 17.33
N SER A 94 -12.70 15.81 18.03
CA SER A 94 -11.36 15.77 17.49
C SER A 94 -11.06 14.36 16.98
N TYR A 95 -11.49 14.03 15.76
CA TYR A 95 -11.07 12.78 15.09
C TYR A 95 -9.71 12.90 14.37
N PHE A 96 -9.07 14.08 14.39
CA PHE A 96 -7.75 14.33 13.79
C PHE A 96 -6.64 14.74 14.77
N ASP A 97 -6.92 14.82 16.07
CA ASP A 97 -5.90 15.02 17.11
C ASP A 97 -6.03 13.86 18.11
N ASN A 98 -5.11 12.89 18.00
CA ASN A 98 -4.65 11.92 19.03
C ASN A 98 -4.26 10.57 18.40
N VAL A 99 -3.20 10.58 17.59
CA VAL A 99 -2.23 9.46 17.55
C VAL A 99 -0.82 10.05 17.47
N SER A 100 -0.50 10.91 18.44
CA SER A 100 0.87 11.21 18.82
C SER A 100 1.05 10.67 20.22
N ASP A 101 1.44 9.39 20.31
CA ASP A 101 2.25 8.79 21.37
C ASP A 101 2.21 7.27 21.19
N PHE A 102 3.10 6.78 20.31
CA PHE A 102 3.56 5.40 20.43
C PHE A 102 4.94 5.49 21.08
N GLU A 103 4.94 5.42 22.41
CA GLU A 103 6.15 5.23 23.20
C GLU A 103 6.89 3.98 22.70
N LEU A 104 8.18 4.15 22.46
CA LEU A 104 9.14 3.08 22.25
C LEU A 104 9.29 2.27 23.54
N THR A 105 8.41 1.31 23.79
CA THR A 105 8.70 0.24 24.75
C THR A 105 9.37 -0.92 24.01
N GLN A 106 10.69 -0.83 23.89
CA GLN A 106 11.54 -2.02 23.83
C GLN A 106 11.41 -2.74 25.16
N ASN A 107 10.84 -3.94 25.16
CA ASN A 107 11.14 -4.99 26.14
C ASN A 107 10.77 -6.34 25.52
N GLY A 108 11.75 -6.95 24.86
CA GLY A 108 11.69 -8.31 24.35
C GLY A 108 12.96 -9.03 24.77
N VAL A 109 12.82 -9.80 25.84
CA VAL A 109 13.84 -10.59 26.53
C VAL A 109 14.58 -11.52 25.56
N PHE A 110 15.89 -11.53 25.71
CA PHE A 110 16.84 -12.36 24.97
C PHE A 110 16.87 -13.75 25.62
N ASP A 111 16.36 -14.78 24.93
CA ASP A 111 16.71 -16.16 25.28
C ASP A 111 17.75 -16.70 24.30
N LYS A 112 18.94 -16.90 24.86
CA LYS A 112 20.05 -17.66 24.29
C LYS A 112 19.67 -19.14 24.30
N ILE A 113 19.91 -19.83 23.20
CA ILE A 113 20.15 -21.27 23.23
C ILE A 113 21.46 -21.54 22.51
N ASP A 114 22.48 -21.82 23.31
CA ASP A 114 23.74 -22.46 22.91
C ASP A 114 23.48 -23.95 22.65
N GLY A 115 24.18 -24.53 21.66
CA GLY A 115 24.04 -25.95 21.33
C GLY A 115 25.01 -26.44 20.25
N SER A 116 26.29 -26.45 20.58
CA SER A 116 27.42 -27.24 20.06
C SER A 116 27.23 -28.22 18.87
N THR A 117 28.04 -27.96 17.84
CA THR A 117 28.85 -28.89 17.01
C THR A 117 28.65 -30.41 17.11
N SER A 118 28.50 -31.05 15.94
CA SER A 118 29.20 -32.31 15.63
C SER A 118 29.58 -32.37 14.14
N LYS A 119 30.87 -32.62 13.90
CA LYS A 119 31.50 -32.82 12.59
C LYS A 119 31.08 -34.16 11.99
N ARG A 120 30.85 -34.22 10.67
CA ARG A 120 31.34 -35.31 9.80
C ARG A 120 31.22 -34.97 8.31
N GLY A 121 32.37 -35.04 7.64
CA GLY A 121 32.54 -35.72 6.35
C GLY A 121 32.02 -35.05 5.09
N SER A 122 32.93 -34.39 4.36
CA SER A 122 32.82 -34.06 2.94
C SER A 122 32.59 -35.29 2.07
N VAL A 123 31.76 -35.16 1.02
CA VAL A 123 31.99 -35.74 -0.31
C VAL A 123 31.34 -34.80 -1.34
N ASP A 124 32.11 -34.47 -2.38
CA ASP A 124 31.77 -33.64 -3.52
C ASP A 124 30.67 -34.25 -4.40
N SER A 125 29.80 -33.40 -4.96
CA SER A 125 29.05 -33.70 -6.19
C SER A 125 28.60 -32.39 -6.85
N GLU A 126 29.20 -32.10 -8.00
CA GLU A 126 28.76 -31.06 -8.94
C GLU A 126 27.35 -31.37 -9.45
N GLU A 127 26.43 -30.40 -9.41
CA GLU A 127 25.24 -30.46 -10.25
C GLU A 127 24.71 -29.06 -10.59
N GLY A 128 24.30 -28.91 -11.85
CA GLY A 128 24.20 -27.67 -12.59
C GLY A 128 23.13 -26.68 -12.09
N ASN A 129 23.55 -25.43 -11.97
CA ASN A 129 22.69 -24.29 -11.64
C ASN A 129 21.84 -23.88 -12.85
N SER A 130 20.67 -24.50 -12.99
CA SER A 130 19.62 -24.06 -13.92
C SER A 130 18.71 -23.05 -13.22
N LYS A 131 18.93 -21.75 -13.42
CA LYS A 131 17.96 -20.72 -13.03
C LYS A 131 16.67 -20.92 -13.84
N PRO A 132 15.48 -20.88 -13.23
CA PRO A 132 14.26 -20.81 -14.02
C PRO A 132 14.20 -19.45 -14.71
N VAL A 133 14.19 -19.47 -16.04
CA VAL A 133 13.87 -18.33 -16.90
C VAL A 133 12.40 -18.00 -16.68
N GLU A 134 12.10 -16.85 -16.07
CA GLU A 134 10.74 -16.33 -16.00
C GLU A 134 10.26 -15.97 -17.42
N PRO A 135 9.02 -16.30 -17.80
CA PRO A 135 8.49 -15.94 -19.11
C PRO A 135 8.26 -14.42 -19.19
N ASP A 136 8.82 -13.83 -20.24
CA ASP A 136 8.64 -12.45 -20.65
C ASP A 136 7.18 -12.24 -21.11
N LEU A 137 6.37 -11.61 -20.25
CA LEU A 137 4.99 -11.19 -20.55
C LEU A 137 4.90 -9.66 -20.68
N SER A 138 5.86 -9.05 -21.35
CA SER A 138 5.87 -7.61 -21.65
C SER A 138 5.08 -7.21 -22.90
N SER A 139 4.40 -8.14 -23.58
CA SER A 139 3.76 -7.88 -24.88
C SER A 139 2.25 -7.58 -24.88
N GLU A 140 1.59 -7.38 -23.75
CA GLU A 140 0.13 -7.08 -23.72
C GLU A 140 -0.24 -5.67 -23.23
N PHE A 141 0.57 -4.65 -23.52
CA PHE A 141 0.21 -3.25 -23.24
C PHE A 141 0.40 -2.37 -24.46
N ASP A 142 -0.30 -2.68 -25.56
CA ASP A 142 -0.56 -1.71 -26.61
C ASP A 142 -1.97 -1.91 -27.15
N SER A 143 -2.92 -1.11 -26.64
CA SER A 143 -4.16 -0.80 -27.33
C SER A 143 -4.74 0.50 -26.76
N VAL A 144 -4.43 1.59 -27.46
CA VAL A 144 -5.01 2.92 -27.30
C VAL A 144 -6.49 2.86 -27.68
N HIS A 145 -7.44 2.98 -26.74
CA HIS A 145 -8.81 3.36 -27.09
C HIS A 145 -9.60 4.11 -26.00
N LYS A 146 -10.08 5.30 -26.43
CA LYS A 146 -11.25 6.11 -26.06
C LYS A 146 -11.62 6.24 -24.58
N ASN A 147 -11.28 7.43 -24.04
CA ASN A 147 -11.69 7.99 -22.75
C ASN A 147 -13.19 7.84 -22.47
N LYS A 148 -13.56 6.83 -21.70
CA LYS A 148 -14.86 6.76 -21.03
C LYS A 148 -14.75 7.58 -19.75
N ARG A 149 -15.35 8.77 -19.71
CA ARG A 149 -15.50 9.54 -18.45
C ARG A 149 -16.19 8.65 -17.43
N ILE A 150 -15.59 8.45 -16.26
CA ILE A 150 -16.28 7.85 -15.12
C ILE A 150 -17.14 8.97 -14.56
N ARG A 151 -18.41 9.02 -15.00
CA ARG A 151 -19.42 9.84 -14.34
C ARG A 151 -19.88 9.09 -13.10
N LEU A 152 -19.38 9.47 -11.92
CA LEU A 152 -20.12 9.23 -10.68
C LEU A 152 -21.26 10.25 -10.67
N GLY A 153 -22.29 9.98 -11.47
CA GLY A 153 -23.44 10.86 -11.60
C GLY A 153 -24.12 11.01 -10.24
N ILE A 154 -23.92 12.18 -9.61
CA ILE A 154 -24.76 12.64 -8.50
C ILE A 154 -26.13 12.98 -9.11
N HIS A 155 -26.94 11.97 -9.37
CA HIS A 155 -28.35 12.13 -9.70
C HIS A 155 -29.16 11.86 -8.44
N HIS A 156 -29.84 12.89 -7.97
CA HIS A 156 -30.74 12.82 -6.82
C HIS A 156 -32.00 12.05 -7.22
N ILE A 157 -31.97 10.72 -7.15
CA ILE A 157 -33.16 9.87 -7.36
C ILE A 157 -33.10 8.67 -6.39
N GLY A 158 -34.06 8.65 -5.44
CA GLY A 158 -34.44 7.50 -4.63
C GLY A 158 -33.75 7.43 -3.26
N GLU A 159 -34.50 7.66 -2.18
CA GLU A 159 -34.06 7.35 -0.81
C GLU A 159 -33.63 5.88 -0.72
N VAL A 160 -32.35 5.62 -0.45
CA VAL A 160 -31.88 4.34 0.08
C VAL A 160 -32.62 4.12 1.41
N PRO A 161 -33.17 2.92 1.70
CA PRO A 161 -33.85 2.67 2.95
C PRO A 161 -32.96 3.07 4.12
N ARG A 162 -33.42 4.06 4.91
CA ARG A 162 -32.79 4.45 6.17
C ARG A 162 -32.74 3.22 7.08
N GLY A 163 -31.54 2.87 7.55
CA GLY A 163 -31.37 1.94 8.67
C GLY A 163 -31.16 0.47 8.31
N VAL A 164 -30.23 0.13 7.42
CA VAL A 164 -29.66 -1.22 7.43
C VAL A 164 -28.59 -1.27 8.53
N GLU A 165 -29.00 -1.52 9.77
CA GLU A 165 -28.06 -1.91 10.83
C GLU A 165 -27.33 -3.18 10.40
N GLY A 166 -26.04 -3.07 10.07
CA GLY A 166 -25.23 -4.22 9.71
C GLY A 166 -24.18 -3.96 8.62
N PRO A 167 -23.42 -4.99 8.23
CA PRO A 167 -22.44 -4.88 7.18
C PRO A 167 -23.11 -4.67 5.81
N LEU A 168 -22.55 -3.77 5.01
CA LEU A 168 -22.97 -3.57 3.61
C LEU A 168 -22.58 -4.77 2.76
N ILE A 169 -21.35 -5.26 2.95
CA ILE A 169 -20.76 -6.37 2.22
C ILE A 169 -19.92 -7.21 3.19
N THR A 170 -20.10 -8.52 3.18
CA THR A 170 -19.25 -9.49 3.86
C THR A 170 -18.81 -10.52 2.84
N PHE A 171 -17.51 -10.80 2.75
CA PHE A 171 -17.01 -11.81 1.83
C PHE A 171 -15.76 -12.49 2.37
N THR A 172 -15.53 -13.70 1.90
CA THR A 172 -14.36 -14.50 2.27
C THR A 172 -13.59 -14.87 1.01
N ILE A 173 -12.26 -14.87 1.10
CA ILE A 173 -11.37 -15.29 0.03
C ILE A 173 -10.42 -16.37 0.51
N GLY A 174 -10.06 -17.28 -0.39
CA GLY A 174 -8.90 -18.14 -0.25
C GLY A 174 -7.63 -17.47 -0.81
N LYS A 175 -6.58 -18.29 -0.98
CA LYS A 175 -5.32 -17.90 -1.62
C LYS A 175 -5.56 -17.23 -2.99
N TYR A 176 -4.72 -16.25 -3.31
CA TYR A 176 -4.75 -15.53 -4.60
C TYR A 176 -6.04 -14.74 -4.89
N GLY A 177 -6.90 -14.51 -3.90
CA GLY A 177 -8.08 -13.67 -4.03
C GLY A 177 -9.32 -14.37 -4.60
N VAL A 178 -9.34 -15.71 -4.60
CA VAL A 178 -10.52 -16.48 -5.01
C VAL A 178 -11.61 -16.31 -3.96
N ILE A 179 -12.73 -15.70 -4.32
CA ILE A 179 -13.87 -15.47 -3.42
C ILE A 179 -14.59 -16.80 -3.17
N SER A 180 -14.68 -17.22 -1.91
CA SER A 180 -15.36 -18.45 -1.47
C SER A 180 -16.77 -18.18 -0.93
N SER A 181 -17.02 -16.99 -0.40
CA SER A 181 -18.35 -16.55 0.04
C SER A 181 -18.54 -15.05 -0.21
N PHE A 182 -19.76 -14.63 -0.53
CA PHE A 182 -20.08 -13.24 -0.79
C PHE A 182 -21.53 -12.94 -0.40
N VAL A 183 -21.73 -11.98 0.50
CA VAL A 183 -23.03 -11.54 1.00
C VAL A 183 -23.07 -10.01 0.98
N HIS A 184 -24.17 -9.43 0.52
CA HIS A 184 -24.38 -7.98 0.60
C HIS A 184 -25.83 -7.65 0.98
N ASN A 185 -26.01 -6.50 1.60
CA ASN A 185 -27.32 -5.99 2.03
C ASN A 185 -27.77 -4.78 1.19
N LEU A 186 -27.07 -4.48 0.08
CA LEU A 186 -27.30 -3.30 -0.76
C LEU A 186 -28.43 -3.44 -1.79
N MET A 187 -28.92 -4.64 -2.10
CA MET A 187 -30.02 -4.88 -3.06
C MET A 187 -30.90 -6.06 -2.60
N PRO A 188 -32.21 -6.08 -2.92
CA PRO A 188 -33.08 -7.22 -2.63
C PRO A 188 -32.57 -8.49 -3.33
N GLN A 189 -32.41 -9.58 -2.58
CA GLN A 189 -31.85 -10.86 -3.04
C GLN A 189 -32.87 -11.62 -3.93
N THR A 190 -33.06 -11.18 -5.17
CA THR A 190 -33.81 -11.97 -6.17
C THR A 190 -32.81 -12.80 -6.97
N GLN A 191 -32.71 -14.08 -6.61
CA GLN A 191 -31.86 -15.14 -7.21
C GLN A 191 -30.38 -15.13 -6.79
N SER A 192 -30.03 -16.19 -6.05
CA SER A 192 -28.69 -16.59 -5.62
C SER A 192 -27.81 -17.05 -6.80
N GLN A 193 -27.41 -16.14 -7.68
CA GLN A 193 -26.38 -16.40 -8.68
C GLN A 193 -25.09 -15.66 -8.34
N ASN A 194 -23.96 -16.37 -8.34
CA ASN A 194 -22.57 -15.92 -8.18
C ASN A 194 -22.36 -14.39 -8.13
N LEU A 195 -22.68 -13.79 -6.98
CA LEU A 195 -22.50 -12.36 -6.76
C LEU A 195 -21.00 -12.05 -6.73
N ASN A 196 -20.60 -11.02 -7.48
CA ASN A 196 -19.23 -10.55 -7.52
C ASN A 196 -19.20 -9.01 -7.54
N PHE A 197 -18.02 -8.44 -7.37
CA PHE A 197 -17.82 -6.99 -7.35
C PHE A 197 -18.29 -6.29 -8.63
N ASP A 198 -18.18 -6.93 -9.79
CA ASP A 198 -18.59 -6.32 -11.06
C ASP A 198 -20.11 -6.11 -11.13
N LEU A 199 -20.90 -7.06 -10.61
CA LEU A 199 -22.36 -6.92 -10.51
C LEU A 199 -22.77 -5.82 -9.55
N LEU A 200 -22.08 -5.69 -8.41
CA LEU A 200 -22.34 -4.60 -7.46
C LEU A 200 -22.08 -3.23 -8.09
N LEU A 201 -20.96 -3.08 -8.80
CA LEU A 201 -20.55 -1.83 -9.43
C LEU A 201 -21.41 -1.46 -10.65
N ALA A 202 -22.23 -2.38 -11.16
CA ALA A 202 -23.21 -2.09 -12.19
C ALA A 202 -24.46 -1.36 -11.65
N SER A 203 -24.66 -1.34 -10.33
CA SER A 203 -25.81 -0.69 -9.68
C SER A 203 -25.48 0.75 -9.25
N PRO A 204 -26.19 1.77 -9.78
CA PRO A 204 -25.99 3.16 -9.36
C PRO A 204 -26.24 3.40 -7.88
N ALA A 205 -27.21 2.70 -7.28
CA ALA A 205 -27.52 2.83 -5.85
C ALA A 205 -26.38 2.31 -4.95
N VAL A 206 -25.71 1.23 -5.39
CA VAL A 206 -24.53 0.69 -4.71
C VAL A 206 -23.37 1.68 -4.82
N LEU A 207 -23.14 2.24 -6.00
CA LEU A 207 -22.11 3.26 -6.21
C LEU A 207 -22.36 4.50 -5.33
N ASP A 208 -23.59 4.99 -5.25
CA ASP A 208 -23.95 6.10 -4.37
C ASP A 208 -23.67 5.78 -2.91
N ALA A 209 -24.09 4.61 -2.42
CA ALA A 209 -23.83 4.17 -1.05
C ALA A 209 -22.33 4.10 -0.73
N LEU A 210 -21.52 3.52 -1.64
CA LEU A 210 -20.06 3.41 -1.45
C LEU A 210 -19.35 4.76 -1.60
N SER A 211 -19.88 5.69 -2.39
CA SER A 211 -19.30 7.02 -2.60
C SER A 211 -19.31 7.89 -1.33
N LYS A 212 -20.21 7.58 -0.38
CA LYS A 212 -20.31 8.21 0.95
C LYS A 212 -19.22 7.73 1.92
N GLY A 213 -18.34 6.85 1.45
CA GLY A 213 -17.26 6.29 2.24
C GLY A 213 -17.70 5.05 3.00
N PHE A 214 -16.72 4.24 3.37
CA PHE A 214 -16.95 2.97 4.05
C PHE A 214 -15.75 2.60 4.94
N VAL A 215 -15.98 1.73 5.90
CA VAL A 215 -14.92 1.10 6.70
C VAL A 215 -14.74 -0.32 6.19
N VAL A 216 -13.49 -0.74 5.97
CA VAL A 216 -13.14 -2.13 5.65
C VAL A 216 -12.35 -2.72 6.78
N LYS A 217 -12.82 -3.88 7.24
CA LYS A 217 -12.12 -4.69 8.22
C LYS A 217 -11.75 -6.04 7.61
N LYS A 218 -10.50 -6.45 7.81
CA LYS A 218 -9.95 -7.72 7.31
C LYS A 218 -9.45 -8.57 8.47
N TRP A 219 -9.84 -9.84 8.46
CA TRP A 219 -9.30 -10.89 9.33
C TRP A 219 -8.60 -11.94 8.48
N GLN A 220 -7.54 -12.53 9.02
CA GLN A 220 -6.85 -13.66 8.41
C GLN A 220 -6.88 -14.87 9.34
N SER A 221 -6.94 -16.03 8.70
CA SER A 221 -6.87 -17.33 9.35
C SER A 221 -5.46 -17.90 9.22
N LYS A 222 -4.87 -18.34 10.33
CA LYS A 222 -3.57 -19.04 10.35
C LYS A 222 -3.74 -20.44 10.92
N GLN A 223 -3.10 -21.41 10.26
CA GLN A 223 -2.99 -22.76 10.79
C GLN A 223 -1.82 -22.83 11.78
N LEU A 224 -2.09 -23.34 12.98
CA LEU A 224 -1.04 -23.61 13.98
C LEU A 224 -0.36 -24.94 13.65
N ASN A 225 0.98 -24.91 13.51
CA ASN A 225 1.87 -26.03 13.15
C ASN A 225 1.28 -27.43 13.37
N GLY A 226 0.89 -28.09 12.27
CA GLY A 226 0.46 -29.49 12.27
C GLY A 226 -0.89 -29.81 12.94
N SER A 227 -1.61 -28.80 13.45
CA SER A 227 -2.93 -28.97 14.07
C SER A 227 -4.06 -28.52 13.14
N ILE A 228 -5.26 -29.04 13.36
CA ILE A 228 -6.51 -28.61 12.69
C ILE A 228 -6.99 -27.25 13.24
N LYS A 229 -6.36 -26.72 14.30
CA LYS A 229 -6.75 -25.44 14.89
C LYS A 229 -6.39 -24.27 13.98
N ILE A 230 -7.44 -23.55 13.58
CA ILE A 230 -7.36 -22.29 12.84
C ILE A 230 -7.52 -21.16 13.85
N GLU A 231 -6.55 -20.25 13.89
CA GLU A 231 -6.63 -19.01 14.66
C GLU A 231 -6.98 -17.87 13.71
N GLU A 232 -8.07 -17.15 13.99
CA GLU A 232 -8.41 -15.91 13.31
C GLU A 232 -7.79 -14.72 14.06
N PHE A 233 -7.16 -13.81 13.32
CA PHE A 233 -6.70 -12.54 13.84
C PHE A 233 -7.10 -11.39 12.92
N GLU A 234 -7.34 -10.22 13.50
CA GLU A 234 -7.57 -8.99 12.75
C GLU A 234 -6.25 -8.52 12.12
N GLU A 235 -6.25 -8.32 10.80
CA GLU A 235 -5.09 -7.76 10.11
C GLU A 235 -5.15 -6.23 10.07
N PHE A 236 -6.32 -5.67 9.74
CA PHE A 236 -6.55 -4.23 9.76
C PHE A 236 -8.04 -3.87 9.81
N GLU A 237 -8.30 -2.65 10.26
CA GLU A 237 -9.55 -1.91 10.07
C GLU A 237 -9.18 -0.51 9.57
N ILE A 238 -9.73 -0.11 8.42
CA ILE A 238 -9.40 1.17 7.78
C ILE A 238 -10.65 1.88 7.28
N ALA A 239 -10.69 3.20 7.47
CA ALA A 239 -11.69 4.07 6.88
C ALA A 239 -11.29 4.48 5.46
N VAL A 240 -12.24 4.42 4.55
CA VAL A 240 -12.15 4.89 3.18
C VAL A 240 -13.10 6.08 3.06
N PRO A 241 -12.61 7.33 3.24
CA PRO A 241 -13.47 8.50 3.18
C PRO A 241 -14.01 8.77 1.77
N PRO A 242 -15.11 9.54 1.63
CA PRO A 242 -15.57 10.05 0.33
C PRO A 242 -14.44 10.70 -0.48
N GLY A 243 -14.44 10.46 -1.79
CA GLY A 243 -13.40 10.97 -2.68
C GLY A 243 -12.06 10.22 -2.57
N SER A 244 -12.06 8.99 -2.04
CA SER A 244 -10.91 8.09 -2.11
C SER A 244 -10.72 7.52 -3.51
N VAL A 245 -9.47 7.49 -3.98
CA VAL A 245 -9.07 6.86 -5.26
C VAL A 245 -7.92 5.89 -5.05
N LEU A 246 -7.86 4.83 -5.84
CA LEU A 246 -6.75 3.88 -5.83
C LEU A 246 -5.78 4.20 -6.98
N LEU A 247 -4.52 4.46 -6.67
CA LEU A 247 -3.47 4.55 -7.66
C LEU A 247 -2.96 3.15 -8.00
N PHE A 248 -3.45 2.60 -9.11
CA PHE A 248 -3.05 1.26 -9.57
C PHE A 248 -3.28 1.13 -11.08
N PRO A 249 -2.22 0.84 -11.87
CA PRO A 249 -2.39 0.67 -13.31
C PRO A 249 -3.12 -0.63 -13.60
N SER A 250 -4.27 -0.50 -14.26
CA SER A 250 -5.06 -1.63 -14.76
C SER A 250 -5.84 -1.21 -16.01
N GLU A 251 -6.43 -2.16 -16.72
CA GLU A 251 -7.32 -1.87 -17.86
C GLU A 251 -8.50 -0.98 -17.49
N LYS A 252 -8.97 -1.04 -16.23
CA LYS A 252 -10.08 -0.22 -15.71
C LYS A 252 -9.62 1.15 -15.19
N SER A 253 -8.30 1.41 -15.15
CA SER A 253 -7.76 2.67 -14.62
C SER A 253 -7.89 3.82 -15.61
N VAL A 254 -8.24 4.99 -15.09
CA VAL A 254 -8.41 6.22 -15.86
C VAL A 254 -7.32 7.23 -15.52
N GLY A 255 -7.04 8.14 -16.46
CA GLY A 255 -6.18 9.29 -16.19
C GLY A 255 -6.85 10.29 -15.25
N ILE A 256 -6.06 11.18 -14.67
CA ILE A 256 -6.52 12.20 -13.70
C ILE A 256 -7.56 13.12 -14.33
N GLU A 257 -7.42 13.41 -15.62
CA GLU A 257 -8.32 14.24 -16.41
C GLU A 257 -9.75 13.68 -16.54
N ALA A 258 -9.93 12.39 -16.26
CA ALA A 258 -11.21 11.70 -16.35
C ALA A 258 -11.97 11.66 -15.03
N ILE A 259 -11.36 12.11 -13.92
CA ILE A 259 -11.98 12.20 -12.60
C ILE A 259 -12.82 13.49 -12.55
N ASP A 260 -14.11 13.37 -12.24
CA ASP A 260 -15.07 14.47 -12.18
C ASP A 260 -15.44 14.92 -10.76
N PHE A 261 -14.74 14.40 -9.74
CA PHE A 261 -14.92 14.76 -8.33
C PHE A 261 -13.58 15.18 -7.70
N LYS A 262 -13.66 15.91 -6.59
CA LYS A 262 -12.46 16.30 -5.83
C LYS A 262 -11.87 15.09 -5.12
N VAL A 263 -10.65 14.69 -5.48
CA VAL A 263 -9.88 13.66 -4.77
C VAL A 263 -9.56 14.17 -3.36
N ARG A 264 -9.86 13.36 -2.35
CA ARG A 264 -9.62 13.67 -0.92
C ARG A 264 -8.67 12.70 -0.26
N ASN A 265 -8.56 11.49 -0.78
CA ASN A 265 -7.67 10.46 -0.28
C ASN A 265 -7.09 9.62 -1.42
N LEU A 266 -5.78 9.41 -1.40
CA LEU A 266 -5.03 8.63 -2.35
C LEU A 266 -4.59 7.32 -1.71
N ILE A 267 -5.11 6.20 -2.20
CA ILE A 267 -4.71 4.87 -1.76
C ILE A 267 -3.60 4.35 -2.69
N VAL A 268 -2.48 3.91 -2.12
CA VAL A 268 -1.29 3.42 -2.86
C VAL A 268 -0.86 2.05 -2.34
N LEU A 269 -0.45 1.15 -3.25
CA LEU A 269 0.07 -0.17 -2.90
C LEU A 269 1.60 -0.17 -2.95
N ASP A 270 2.26 -0.37 -1.81
CA ASP A 270 3.72 -0.35 -1.69
C ASP A 270 4.31 -1.77 -1.64
N GLY A 271 5.04 -2.11 -2.70
CA GLY A 271 5.88 -3.30 -2.80
C GLY A 271 6.39 -3.52 -4.22
N THR A 272 7.08 -4.64 -4.45
CA THR A 272 7.42 -5.04 -5.84
C THR A 272 6.15 -5.15 -6.68
N TRP A 273 6.27 -5.03 -8.01
CA TRP A 273 5.12 -5.19 -8.91
C TRP A 273 4.33 -6.49 -8.67
N SER A 274 5.01 -7.60 -8.41
CA SER A 274 4.38 -8.88 -8.07
C SER A 274 3.60 -8.79 -6.76
N LYS A 275 4.18 -8.19 -5.71
CA LYS A 275 3.54 -7.99 -4.41
C LYS A 275 2.36 -7.03 -4.50
N ALA A 276 2.49 -5.91 -5.21
CA ALA A 276 1.40 -4.95 -5.42
C ALA A 276 0.22 -5.59 -6.18
N LYS A 277 0.49 -6.34 -7.26
CA LYS A 277 -0.54 -7.10 -7.98
C LYS A 277 -1.21 -8.15 -7.10
N ARG A 278 -0.44 -8.84 -6.25
CA ARG A 278 -0.98 -9.82 -5.30
C ARG A 278 -1.85 -9.14 -4.24
N MET A 279 -1.39 -8.04 -3.64
CA MET A 279 -2.18 -7.24 -2.70
C MET A 279 -3.49 -6.77 -3.35
N TYR A 280 -3.47 -6.30 -4.59
CA TYR A 280 -4.69 -5.92 -5.31
C TYR A 280 -5.66 -7.10 -5.50
N LYS A 281 -5.16 -8.29 -5.85
CA LYS A 281 -5.98 -9.51 -6.00
C LYS A 281 -6.54 -10.02 -4.67
N GLU A 282 -5.73 -10.02 -3.61
CA GLU A 282 -6.06 -10.53 -2.28
C GLU A 282 -6.74 -9.50 -1.38
N ASN A 283 -7.01 -8.29 -1.89
CA ASN A 283 -7.88 -7.31 -1.24
C ASN A 283 -8.95 -6.82 -2.23
N PRO A 284 -9.91 -7.69 -2.64
CA PRO A 284 -10.88 -7.38 -3.70
C PRO A 284 -11.74 -6.14 -3.48
N TRP A 285 -11.92 -5.70 -2.24
CA TRP A 285 -12.62 -4.46 -1.91
C TRP A 285 -11.98 -3.22 -2.56
N LEU A 286 -10.69 -3.28 -2.90
CA LEU A 286 -10.00 -2.23 -3.65
C LEU A 286 -10.63 -1.96 -5.03
N LYS A 287 -11.35 -2.94 -5.59
CA LYS A 287 -12.10 -2.79 -6.85
C LYS A 287 -13.32 -1.88 -6.71
N LEU A 288 -13.77 -1.59 -5.48
CA LEU A 288 -14.86 -0.68 -5.20
C LEU A 288 -14.47 0.79 -5.40
N LEU A 289 -13.18 1.07 -5.51
CA LEU A 289 -12.63 2.42 -5.68
C LEU A 289 -12.54 2.79 -7.15
N PRO A 290 -12.62 4.09 -7.50
CA PRO A 290 -12.12 4.58 -8.77
C PRO A 290 -10.62 4.31 -8.89
N LEU A 291 -10.20 3.68 -10.00
CA LEU A 291 -8.78 3.39 -10.28
C LEU A 291 -8.17 4.50 -11.12
N LEU A 292 -7.07 5.06 -10.61
CA LEU A 292 -6.27 6.07 -11.24
C LEU A 292 -4.97 5.46 -11.79
N LYS A 293 -4.55 5.93 -12.97
CA LYS A 293 -3.19 5.76 -13.50
C LYS A 293 -2.54 7.11 -13.77
N LEU A 294 -1.22 7.16 -13.58
CA LEU A 294 -0.40 8.29 -14.00
C LEU A 294 -0.02 8.11 -15.48
N ASP A 295 -0.38 9.09 -16.29
CA ASP A 295 0.03 9.17 -17.69
C ASP A 295 1.26 10.09 -17.78
N LEU A 296 2.44 9.49 -17.61
CA LEU A 296 3.69 10.23 -17.44
C LEU A 296 4.11 10.97 -18.71
N ASP A 297 3.72 10.46 -19.88
CA ASP A 297 4.01 11.10 -21.17
C ASP A 297 3.27 12.43 -21.34
N LYS A 298 2.15 12.61 -20.64
CA LYS A 298 1.37 13.87 -20.62
C LYS A 298 1.79 14.80 -19.49
N MET A 299 2.49 14.30 -18.48
CA MET A 299 2.96 15.09 -17.36
C MET A 299 4.32 15.68 -17.70
N SER A 300 4.35 16.95 -18.13
CA SER A 300 5.57 17.73 -18.39
C SER A 300 6.49 17.91 -17.16
N LEU A 301 6.15 17.29 -16.03
CA LEU A 301 6.91 17.25 -14.77
C LEU A 301 8.05 16.20 -14.79
N TYR A 302 8.22 15.47 -15.89
CA TYR A 302 9.01 14.24 -15.97
C TYR A 302 10.31 14.36 -16.81
N SER A 303 10.85 15.56 -17.08
CA SER A 303 12.00 15.72 -17.99
C SER A 303 13.27 15.00 -17.54
N ASP A 304 13.45 14.77 -16.23
CA ASP A 304 14.70 14.29 -15.65
C ASP A 304 14.53 13.00 -14.82
N VAL A 305 13.59 12.13 -15.20
CA VAL A 305 13.41 10.91 -14.41
C VAL A 305 14.54 9.93 -14.63
N ARG A 306 15.02 9.42 -13.50
CA ARG A 306 16.07 8.43 -13.39
C ARG A 306 15.90 7.27 -14.35
N ARG A 307 17.03 6.65 -14.69
CA ARG A 307 17.10 5.28 -15.25
C ARG A 307 16.42 4.30 -14.28
N GLN A 308 15.11 4.15 -14.42
CA GLN A 308 14.29 3.12 -13.80
C GLN A 308 14.55 1.77 -14.51
N PRO A 309 14.20 0.63 -13.89
CA PRO A 309 14.37 -0.68 -14.52
C PRO A 309 13.62 -0.80 -15.85
N ARG A 310 12.51 -0.07 -16.00
CA ARG A 310 11.70 0.07 -17.20
C ARG A 310 11.10 1.47 -17.24
N VAL A 311 10.80 1.99 -18.42
CA VAL A 311 10.08 3.26 -18.60
C VAL A 311 8.71 3.15 -17.91
N GLY A 312 8.35 4.17 -17.13
CA GLY A 312 7.06 4.25 -16.43
C GLY A 312 6.98 3.55 -15.05
N CYS A 313 8.07 2.99 -14.55
CA CYS A 313 8.11 2.31 -13.23
C CYS A 313 8.49 3.26 -12.09
N LEU A 314 7.52 4.04 -11.61
CA LEU A 314 7.72 4.92 -10.45
C LEU A 314 7.86 4.16 -9.13
N SER A 315 8.68 4.70 -8.22
CA SER A 315 8.64 4.32 -6.81
C SER A 315 7.36 4.82 -6.13
N THR A 316 7.08 4.29 -4.94
CA THR A 316 5.93 4.70 -4.12
C THR A 316 5.92 6.20 -3.84
N ILE A 317 7.06 6.79 -3.44
CA ILE A 317 7.13 8.23 -3.17
C ILE A 317 6.98 9.07 -4.43
N GLU A 318 7.57 8.67 -5.56
CA GLU A 318 7.39 9.35 -6.84
C GLU A 318 5.91 9.33 -7.25
N SER A 319 5.28 8.16 -7.17
CA SER A 319 3.87 7.96 -7.49
C SER A 319 2.96 8.84 -6.63
N ILE A 320 3.24 8.94 -5.33
CA ILE A 320 2.50 9.82 -4.41
C ILE A 320 2.69 11.28 -4.81
N VAL A 321 3.92 11.77 -4.93
CA VAL A 321 4.20 13.18 -5.21
C VAL A 321 3.60 13.63 -6.55
N TYR A 322 3.79 12.85 -7.61
CA TYR A 322 3.23 13.21 -8.92
C TYR A 322 1.70 13.19 -8.92
N THR A 323 1.08 12.24 -8.22
CA THR A 323 -0.38 12.22 -8.10
C THR A 323 -0.89 13.40 -7.30
N LEU A 324 -0.28 13.72 -6.15
CA LEU A 324 -0.65 14.87 -5.31
C LEU A 324 -0.61 16.17 -6.10
N LYS A 325 0.48 16.42 -6.85
CA LYS A 325 0.59 17.58 -7.73
C LYS A 325 -0.51 17.61 -8.79
N ALA A 326 -0.75 16.48 -9.44
CA ALA A 326 -1.70 16.43 -10.54
C ALA A 326 -3.17 16.51 -10.11
N VAL A 327 -3.51 16.16 -8.86
CA VAL A 327 -4.85 16.40 -8.28
C VAL A 327 -5.01 17.80 -7.67
N GLY A 328 -3.99 18.67 -7.79
CA GLY A 328 -4.03 20.07 -7.34
C GLY A 328 -3.70 20.25 -5.85
N ASP A 329 -2.87 19.39 -5.27
CA ASP A 329 -2.31 19.63 -3.94
C ASP A 329 -1.15 20.64 -4.04
N GLU A 330 -1.39 21.86 -3.57
CA GLU A 330 -0.47 23.00 -3.61
C GLU A 330 0.51 23.00 -2.42
N SER A 331 0.79 21.84 -1.81
CA SER A 331 1.76 21.76 -0.70
C SER A 331 3.18 22.10 -1.17
N ASP A 332 3.64 23.29 -0.81
CA ASP A 332 5.02 23.72 -1.00
C ASP A 332 6.00 22.71 -0.39
N GLY A 333 6.90 22.15 -1.20
CA GLY A 333 7.95 21.25 -0.73
C GLY A 333 7.78 19.77 -1.09
N LEU A 334 6.74 19.40 -1.85
CA LEU A 334 6.61 18.04 -2.40
C LEU A 334 7.85 17.61 -3.21
N ASP A 335 8.49 18.54 -3.94
CA ASP A 335 9.72 18.27 -4.68
C ASP A 335 10.89 17.89 -3.79
N ASN A 336 10.96 18.41 -2.57
CA ASN A 336 12.01 18.02 -1.65
C ASN A 336 11.92 16.53 -1.27
N LEU A 337 10.72 15.93 -1.27
CA LEU A 337 10.59 14.49 -1.04
C LEU A 337 11.22 13.67 -2.18
N LEU A 338 11.13 14.17 -3.41
CA LEU A 338 11.81 13.59 -4.57
C LEU A 338 13.32 13.78 -4.46
N ASP A 339 13.81 14.96 -4.09
CA ASP A 339 15.25 15.22 -3.86
C ASP A 339 15.83 14.27 -2.79
N VAL A 340 15.10 14.06 -1.70
CA VAL A 340 15.51 13.17 -0.60
C VAL A 340 15.57 11.73 -1.08
N PHE A 341 14.57 11.29 -1.85
CA PHE A 341 14.57 9.97 -2.48
C PHE A 341 15.73 9.83 -3.47
N GLU A 342 16.02 10.89 -4.20
CA GLU A 342 17.16 10.95 -5.10
C GLU A 342 18.46 10.71 -4.33
N SER A 343 18.70 11.52 -3.31
CA SER A 343 19.85 11.39 -2.42
C SER A 343 19.97 9.99 -1.81
N MET A 344 18.87 9.38 -1.35
CA MET A 344 18.87 8.04 -0.75
C MET A 344 19.37 6.95 -1.71
N ILE A 345 18.96 6.98 -2.98
CA ILE A 345 19.44 6.02 -3.98
C ILE A 345 20.90 6.29 -4.35
N GLY A 346 21.33 7.55 -4.39
CA GLY A 346 22.73 7.91 -4.59
C GLY A 346 23.63 7.27 -3.52
N ASP A 347 23.20 7.32 -2.26
CA ASP A 347 23.89 6.67 -1.15
C ASP A 347 23.95 5.14 -1.30
N GLN A 348 22.86 4.51 -1.76
CA GLN A 348 22.84 3.07 -1.98
C GLN A 348 23.83 2.64 -3.06
N ARG A 349 23.92 3.39 -4.16
CA ARG A 349 24.91 3.13 -5.22
C ARG A 349 26.32 3.23 -4.66
N ARG A 350 26.64 4.33 -3.95
CA ARG A 350 27.94 4.53 -3.30
C ARG A 350 28.29 3.39 -2.33
N CYS A 351 27.36 3.00 -1.46
CA CYS A 351 27.57 1.88 -0.53
C CYS A 351 27.77 0.54 -1.24
N LYS A 352 27.11 0.31 -2.38
CA LYS A 352 27.31 -0.90 -3.19
C LYS A 352 28.72 -0.89 -3.79
N ASP A 353 29.14 0.22 -4.38
CA ASP A 353 30.45 0.35 -5.03
C ASP A 353 31.60 0.21 -4.01
N GLU A 354 31.45 0.82 -2.82
CA GLU A 354 32.40 0.66 -1.70
C GLU A 354 32.49 -0.78 -1.18
N ARG A 355 31.42 -1.57 -1.27
CA ARG A 355 31.46 -3.00 -0.89
C ARG A 355 32.18 -3.81 -1.94
N LEU A 356 31.87 -3.58 -3.22
CA LEU A 356 32.50 -4.28 -4.33
C LEU A 356 34.01 -4.02 -4.37
N SER A 357 34.43 -2.77 -4.16
CA SER A 357 35.86 -2.42 -4.13
C SER A 357 36.61 -3.10 -2.97
N LYS A 358 35.99 -3.20 -1.78
CA LYS A 358 36.57 -3.91 -0.64
C LYS A 358 36.66 -5.42 -0.84
N THR A 359 35.69 -6.02 -1.54
CA THR A 359 35.71 -7.45 -1.88
C THR A 359 36.73 -7.77 -2.97
N SER A 360 37.03 -6.84 -3.89
CA SER A 360 38.07 -7.03 -4.92
C SER A 360 39.51 -6.82 -4.42
N LEU A 361 39.69 -6.26 -3.22
CA LEU A 361 40.98 -5.95 -2.60
C LEU A 361 41.36 -6.93 -1.48
N GLY A 362 40.51 -7.93 -1.20
CA GLY A 362 40.63 -8.85 -0.06
C GLY A 362 40.90 -10.29 -0.47
#